data_AF-A0A2W7AV62-F1
#
_entry.id   AF-A0A2W7AV62-F1
#
_cell.length_a   1.000
_cell.length_b   1.000
_cell.length_c   1.000
_cell.angle_alpha   90.00
_cell.angle_beta   90.00
_cell.angle_gamma   90.00
#
_symmetry.space_group_name_H-M   'P 1'
#
loop_
_entity.id
_entity.type
_entity.pdbx_description
1 polymer ?
#
loop_
_entity_poly.entity_id
_entity_poly.type
_entity_poly.pdbx_seq_one_letter_code
_entity_poly.pdbx_strand_id
1 'polypeptide(L)'
;MPEPYEPDEDPIVLWDDDEPVTDSQLREIVDEVAAEMAAGKTLVLLPYWRNETSGILQPAMMAYINHGAYPNQCPAPTPEQMGLIKQYLQLYINAPCWEEGEQGQLAALRKSVQEITDLASCDRWLDEAMQWGFDPL
;
A
#
# COMPACT_ATOMS: atom_id res chain seq x y z
N MET A 1 7.92 42.49 27.11
CA MET A 1 8.08 41.03 27.29
C MET A 1 6.90 40.40 26.58
N PRO A 2 7.09 39.58 25.54
CA PRO A 2 6.01 38.77 25.00
C PRO A 2 5.74 37.60 25.95
N GLU A 3 4.47 37.29 26.14
CA GLU A 3 3.98 36.18 26.98
C GLU A 3 4.41 34.82 26.38
N PRO A 4 4.63 33.78 27.22
CA PRO A 4 4.95 32.45 26.74
C PRO A 4 3.78 31.87 25.94
N TYR A 5 4.10 31.29 24.78
CA TYR A 5 3.16 30.56 23.95
C TYR A 5 2.69 29.30 24.70
N GLU A 6 1.42 29.28 25.09
CA GLU A 6 0.72 28.07 25.55
C GLU A 6 -0.02 27.49 24.33
N PRO A 7 0.32 26.28 23.86
CA PRO A 7 -0.44 25.63 22.80
C PRO A 7 -1.79 25.16 23.37
N ASP A 8 -2.82 26.01 23.26
CA ASP A 8 -4.22 25.60 23.32
C ASP A 8 -4.56 24.89 22.01
N GLU A 9 -4.36 23.58 21.95
CA GLU A 9 -5.09 22.65 21.11
C GLU A 9 -4.66 21.24 21.51
N ASP A 10 -5.57 20.53 22.19
CA ASP A 10 -5.48 19.09 22.40
C ASP A 10 -5.14 18.42 21.05
N PRO A 11 -4.25 17.41 21.02
CA PRO A 11 -4.06 16.65 19.81
C PRO A 11 -5.42 16.07 19.39
N ILE A 12 -5.80 16.28 18.13
CA ILE A 12 -6.94 15.56 17.56
C ILE A 12 -6.56 14.08 17.59
N VAL A 13 -7.05 13.38 18.61
CA VAL A 13 -7.11 11.92 18.66
C VAL A 13 -8.19 11.52 17.67
N LEU A 14 -7.81 11.39 16.40
CA LEU A 14 -8.51 10.47 15.51
C LEU A 14 -8.07 9.08 15.98
N TRP A 15 -8.97 8.10 15.94
CA TRP A 15 -8.73 6.69 16.29
C TRP A 15 -8.82 6.39 17.81
N ASP A 16 -10.06 6.29 18.30
CA ASP A 16 -10.37 5.34 19.38
C ASP A 16 -10.12 3.91 18.83
N ASP A 17 -8.92 3.40 19.10
CA ASP A 17 -8.55 1.98 19.00
C ASP A 17 -9.27 1.20 20.11
N ASP A 18 -10.35 0.44 19.82
CA ASP A 18 -10.66 -0.84 20.51
C ASP A 18 -11.98 -1.57 20.15
N GLU A 19 -12.74 -1.18 19.11
CA GLU A 19 -13.92 -1.98 18.71
C GLU A 19 -13.66 -2.84 17.47
N PRO A 20 -13.74 -4.18 17.56
CA PRO A 20 -13.61 -5.05 16.39
C PRO A 20 -14.77 -4.76 15.42
N VAL A 21 -14.42 -4.43 14.19
CA VAL A 21 -15.40 -4.24 13.10
C VAL A 21 -16.24 -5.51 12.98
N THR A 22 -17.54 -5.37 13.14
CA THR A 22 -18.48 -6.48 13.08
C THR A 22 -18.68 -6.95 11.63
N ASP A 23 -19.05 -8.22 11.45
CA ASP A 23 -19.40 -8.78 10.13
C ASP A 23 -20.48 -7.97 9.39
N SER A 24 -21.33 -7.25 10.12
CA SER A 24 -22.35 -6.36 9.55
C SER A 24 -21.73 -5.10 8.93
N GLN A 25 -20.75 -4.49 9.61
CA GLN A 25 -20.05 -3.31 9.11
C GLN A 25 -19.15 -3.66 7.91
N LEU A 26 -18.51 -4.84 7.93
CA LEU A 26 -17.75 -5.33 6.77
C LEU A 26 -18.65 -5.52 5.54
N ARG A 27 -19.86 -6.04 5.71
CA ARG A 27 -20.82 -6.21 4.60
C ARG A 27 -21.29 -4.87 4.05
N GLU A 28 -21.57 -3.90 4.91
CA GLU A 28 -22.00 -2.57 4.50
C GLU A 28 -20.92 -1.85 3.67
N ILE A 29 -19.66 -1.97 4.10
CA ILE A 29 -18.50 -1.45 3.34
C ILE A 29 -18.36 -2.15 1.99
N VAL A 30 -18.51 -3.49 1.95
CA VAL A 30 -18.42 -4.26 0.69
C VAL A 30 -19.55 -3.88 -0.28
N ASP A 31 -20.77 -3.68 0.23
CA ASP A 31 -21.92 -3.29 -0.58
C ASP A 31 -21.78 -1.85 -1.11
N GLU A 32 -21.23 -0.93 -0.31
CA GLU A 32 -20.95 0.44 -0.71
C GLU A 32 -19.85 0.50 -1.79
N VAL A 33 -18.76 -0.26 -1.60
CA VAL A 33 -17.67 -0.42 -2.58
C VAL A 33 -18.20 -1.02 -3.89
N ALA A 34 -19.07 -2.03 -3.81
CA ALA A 34 -19.69 -2.66 -4.99
C ALA A 34 -20.64 -1.69 -5.73
N ALA A 35 -21.39 -0.86 -4.99
CA ALA A 35 -22.26 0.16 -5.56
C ALA A 35 -21.47 1.26 -6.28
N GLU A 36 -20.35 1.69 -5.71
CA GLU A 36 -19.46 2.70 -6.30
C GLU A 36 -18.74 2.14 -7.55
N MET A 37 -18.36 0.86 -7.54
CA MET A 37 -17.86 0.16 -8.74
C MET A 37 -18.92 0.07 -9.83
N ALA A 38 -20.18 -0.25 -9.48
CA ALA A 38 -21.29 -0.30 -10.42
C ALA A 38 -21.64 1.09 -10.99
N ALA A 39 -21.34 2.16 -10.25
CA ALA A 39 -21.48 3.55 -10.70
C ALA A 39 -20.34 4.02 -11.63
N GLY A 40 -19.38 3.16 -11.97
CA GLY A 40 -18.27 3.48 -12.86
C GLY A 40 -17.26 4.46 -12.25
N LYS A 41 -17.27 4.63 -10.93
CA LYS A 41 -16.23 5.40 -10.24
C LYS A 41 -14.99 4.53 -10.16
N THR A 42 -13.88 5.06 -10.66
CA THR A 42 -12.55 4.51 -10.43
C THR A 42 -12.30 4.53 -8.93
N LEU A 43 -12.36 3.37 -8.29
CA LEU A 43 -11.65 3.18 -7.04
C LEU A 43 -10.18 3.39 -7.35
N VAL A 44 -9.68 4.57 -7.00
CA VAL A 44 -8.26 4.71 -6.72
C VAL A 44 -8.02 3.66 -5.64
N LEU A 45 -7.33 2.58 -5.99
CA LEU A 45 -6.87 1.59 -5.03
C LEU A 45 -5.92 2.34 -4.10
N LEU A 46 -6.48 2.98 -3.07
CA LEU A 46 -5.73 3.52 -1.96
C LEU A 46 -4.77 2.41 -1.52
N PRO A 47 -3.49 2.74 -1.23
CA PRO A 47 -2.47 1.74 -0.98
C PRO A 47 -2.93 0.74 0.08
N TYR A 48 -3.36 -0.44 -0.39
CA TYR A 48 -4.07 -1.44 0.41
C TYR A 48 -3.23 -1.92 1.60
N TRP A 49 -1.90 -1.79 1.50
CA TRP A 49 -0.97 -2.07 2.58
C TRP A 49 -1.15 -1.17 3.81
N ARG A 50 -1.75 0.02 3.66
CA ARG A 50 -2.06 0.92 4.79
C ARG A 50 -3.26 0.48 5.62
N ASN A 51 -4.12 -0.36 5.04
CA ASN A 51 -5.34 -0.87 5.68
C ASN A 51 -5.17 -2.34 6.12
N GLU A 52 -3.93 -2.84 6.10
CA GLU A 52 -3.59 -4.22 6.43
C GLU A 52 -3.61 -4.42 7.96
N THR A 53 -4.29 -5.47 8.44
CA THR A 53 -4.58 -5.66 9.89
C THR A 53 -3.73 -6.71 10.59
N SER A 54 -2.95 -7.53 9.86
CA SER A 54 -2.04 -8.51 10.47
C SER A 54 -0.82 -7.87 11.12
N GLY A 55 -0.54 -6.60 10.83
CA GLY A 55 0.48 -5.80 11.50
C GLY A 55 1.91 -6.11 11.03
N ILE A 56 2.10 -6.94 10.01
CA ILE A 56 3.43 -7.32 9.50
C ILE A 56 3.77 -6.66 8.16
N LEU A 57 2.78 -6.35 7.32
CA LEU A 57 3.05 -5.75 6.01
C LEU A 57 3.39 -4.27 6.15
N GLN A 58 2.63 -3.53 6.97
CA GLN A 58 2.84 -2.09 7.16
C GLN A 58 4.28 -1.78 7.64
N PRO A 59 4.86 -2.47 8.65
CA PRO A 59 6.26 -2.26 9.01
C PRO A 59 7.25 -2.55 7.87
N ALA A 60 6.97 -3.57 7.03
CA ALA A 60 7.83 -3.90 5.89
C ALA A 60 7.78 -2.79 4.82
N MET A 61 6.58 -2.32 4.46
CA MET A 61 6.39 -1.22 3.51
C MET A 61 7.00 0.08 4.02
N MET A 62 6.81 0.40 5.32
CA MET A 62 7.43 1.58 5.93
C MET A 62 8.96 1.48 5.94
N ALA A 63 9.53 0.31 6.22
CA ALA A 63 10.98 0.11 6.13
C ALA A 63 11.49 0.38 4.71
N TYR A 64 10.77 -0.09 3.69
CA TYR A 64 11.09 0.14 2.28
C TYR A 64 11.03 1.64 1.92
N ILE A 65 9.91 2.30 2.21
CA ILE A 65 9.69 3.73 1.90
C ILE A 65 10.71 4.61 2.63
N ASN A 66 10.91 4.37 3.93
CA ASN A 66 11.85 5.16 4.74
C ASN A 66 13.29 4.96 4.27
N HIS A 67 13.68 3.75 3.88
CA HIS A 67 15.00 3.51 3.31
C HIS A 67 15.19 4.23 1.96
N GLY A 68 14.18 4.22 1.09
CA GLY A 68 14.22 4.96 -0.19
C GLY A 68 14.36 6.48 0.02
N ALA A 69 13.65 7.05 1.01
CA ALA A 69 13.72 8.47 1.32
C ALA A 69 14.99 8.88 2.07
N TYR A 70 15.49 8.03 2.98
CA TYR A 70 16.61 8.34 3.87
C TYR A 70 17.58 7.15 4.01
N PRO A 71 18.31 6.76 2.94
CA PRO A 71 19.07 5.51 2.90
C PRO A 71 20.23 5.44 3.91
N ASN A 72 20.72 6.60 4.38
CA ASN A 72 21.77 6.69 5.38
C ASN A 72 21.26 6.71 6.84
N GLN A 73 19.95 6.83 7.05
CA GLN A 73 19.33 6.96 8.38
C GLN A 73 18.40 5.79 8.69
N CYS A 74 17.82 5.20 7.65
CA CYS A 74 16.90 4.07 7.75
C CYS A 74 17.56 2.84 7.12
N PRO A 75 17.64 1.71 7.85
CA PRO A 75 18.20 0.49 7.30
C PRO A 75 17.33 -0.05 6.15
N ALA A 76 17.95 -0.77 5.23
CA ALA A 76 17.22 -1.48 4.18
C ALA A 76 16.28 -2.53 4.79
N PRO A 77 15.16 -2.87 4.14
CA PRO A 77 14.27 -3.94 4.58
C PRO A 77 15.03 -5.26 4.76
N THR A 78 14.67 -6.04 5.78
CA THR A 78 15.24 -7.38 5.98
C THR A 78 14.79 -8.34 4.87
N PRO A 79 15.46 -9.50 4.68
CA PRO A 79 15.01 -10.50 3.71
C PRO A 79 13.56 -10.96 3.92
N GLU A 80 13.11 -11.08 5.16
CA GLU A 80 11.73 -11.43 5.50
C GLU A 80 10.76 -10.31 5.08
N GLN A 81 11.11 -9.05 5.35
CA GLN A 81 10.32 -7.89 4.93
C GLN A 81 10.26 -7.79 3.40
N MET A 82 11.37 -8.03 2.70
CA MET A 82 11.38 -8.11 1.23
C MET A 82 10.46 -9.22 0.71
N GLY A 83 10.39 -10.36 1.42
CA GLY A 83 9.43 -11.42 1.12
C GLY A 83 7.97 -10.98 1.24
N LEU A 84 7.64 -10.15 2.24
CA LEU A 84 6.29 -9.59 2.43
C LEU A 84 5.96 -8.55 1.35
N ILE A 85 6.88 -7.63 1.06
CA ILE A 85 6.74 -6.62 0.02
C ILE A 85 6.47 -7.31 -1.33
N LYS A 86 7.26 -8.32 -1.68
CA LYS A 86 7.05 -9.10 -2.91
C LYS A 86 5.66 -9.73 -2.98
N GLN A 87 5.19 -10.35 -1.89
CA GLN A 87 3.85 -10.95 -1.84
C GLN A 87 2.75 -9.90 -2.03
N TYR A 88 2.92 -8.72 -1.43
CA TYR A 88 2.02 -7.60 -1.62
C TYR A 88 1.99 -7.13 -3.09
N LEU A 89 3.15 -6.93 -3.72
CA LEU A 89 3.23 -6.52 -5.13
C LEU A 89 2.64 -7.59 -6.06
N GLN A 90 2.84 -8.87 -5.75
CA GLN A 90 2.20 -9.98 -6.45
C GLN A 90 0.68 -9.92 -6.34
N LEU A 91 0.14 -9.69 -5.14
CA LEU A 91 -1.29 -9.55 -4.93
C LEU A 91 -1.84 -8.36 -5.74
N TYR A 92 -1.16 -7.21 -5.66
CA TYR A 92 -1.56 -6.00 -6.36
C TYR A 92 -1.66 -6.20 -7.87
N ILE A 93 -0.61 -6.71 -8.53
CA ILE A 93 -0.58 -6.82 -9.99
C ILE A 93 -1.47 -7.94 -10.56
N ASN A 94 -1.85 -8.90 -9.70
CA ASN A 94 -2.80 -9.96 -10.05
C ASN A 94 -4.25 -9.61 -9.67
N ALA A 95 -4.52 -8.41 -9.16
CA ALA A 95 -5.88 -8.00 -8.84
C ALA A 95 -6.79 -8.01 -10.09
N PRO A 96 -8.05 -8.50 -9.99
CA PRO A 96 -8.96 -8.61 -11.12
C PRO A 96 -9.31 -7.28 -11.80
N CYS A 97 -9.18 -6.16 -11.10
CA CYS A 97 -9.44 -4.83 -11.67
C CYS A 97 -8.48 -4.46 -12.81
N TRP A 98 -7.35 -5.16 -12.96
CA TRP A 98 -6.40 -4.95 -14.05
C TRP A 98 -6.72 -5.75 -15.33
N GLU A 99 -7.82 -6.52 -15.38
CA GLU A 99 -8.15 -7.43 -16.49
C GLU A 99 -8.32 -6.76 -17.88
N GLU A 100 -8.61 -5.45 -17.93
CA GLU A 100 -8.89 -4.74 -19.20
C GLU A 100 -7.72 -3.88 -19.73
N GLY A 101 -6.61 -3.75 -18.99
CA GLY A 101 -5.48 -2.90 -19.35
C GLY A 101 -4.31 -3.65 -19.99
N GLU A 102 -4.00 -3.34 -21.25
CA GLU A 102 -2.73 -3.64 -21.94
C GLU A 102 -2.15 -5.06 -21.69
N GLN A 103 -2.72 -6.05 -22.39
CA GLN A 103 -2.44 -7.49 -22.25
C GLN A 103 -0.95 -7.91 -22.41
N GLY A 104 -0.06 -7.03 -22.89
CA GLY A 104 1.37 -7.30 -23.01
C GLY A 104 2.19 -6.88 -21.79
N GLN A 105 2.05 -5.62 -21.37
CA GLN A 105 2.84 -5.01 -20.30
C GLN A 105 2.43 -5.56 -18.93
N LEU A 106 1.13 -5.73 -18.70
CA LEU A 106 0.65 -6.33 -17.47
C LEU A 106 1.13 -7.78 -17.31
N ALA A 107 1.18 -8.54 -18.41
CA ALA A 107 1.73 -9.90 -18.40
C ALA A 107 3.24 -9.92 -18.10
N ALA A 108 3.99 -8.94 -18.61
CA ALA A 108 5.41 -8.78 -18.29
C ALA A 108 5.63 -8.44 -16.80
N LEU A 109 4.89 -7.47 -16.25
CA LEU A 109 4.95 -7.10 -14.83
C LEU A 109 4.58 -8.26 -13.90
N ARG A 110 3.54 -9.05 -14.25
CA ARG A 110 3.13 -10.26 -13.51
C ARG A 110 4.21 -11.34 -13.51
N LYS A 111 5.03 -11.39 -14.55
CA LYS A 111 6.17 -12.32 -14.60
C LYS A 111 7.34 -11.79 -13.79
N SER A 112 7.73 -10.53 -13.99
CA SER A 112 8.92 -9.95 -13.35
C SER A 112 8.76 -9.77 -11.84
N VAL A 113 7.54 -9.63 -11.30
CA VAL A 113 7.32 -9.56 -9.84
C VAL A 113 7.79 -10.85 -9.13
N GLN A 114 7.80 -11.99 -9.82
CA GLN A 114 8.30 -13.26 -9.25
C GLN A 114 9.83 -13.28 -9.14
N GLU A 115 10.53 -12.42 -9.87
CA GLU A 115 11.98 -12.34 -9.94
C GLU A 115 12.57 -11.36 -8.90
N ILE A 116 11.72 -10.65 -8.14
CA ILE A 116 12.15 -9.79 -7.04
C ILE A 116 12.81 -10.64 -5.95
N THR A 117 14.07 -10.33 -5.64
CA THR A 117 14.89 -11.00 -4.60
C THR A 117 15.57 -10.02 -3.65
N ASP A 118 15.71 -8.78 -4.06
CA ASP A 118 16.43 -7.73 -3.35
C ASP A 118 15.82 -6.35 -3.62
N LEU A 119 16.31 -5.35 -2.89
CA LEU A 119 15.84 -3.97 -3.00
C LEU A 119 15.96 -3.43 -4.44
N ALA A 120 17.09 -3.64 -5.11
CA ALA A 120 17.32 -3.12 -6.46
C ALA A 120 16.38 -3.75 -7.51
N SER A 121 16.04 -5.04 -7.37
CA SER A 121 15.05 -5.70 -8.22
C SER A 121 13.63 -5.19 -7.94
N CYS A 122 13.32 -4.85 -6.68
CA CYS A 122 12.04 -4.25 -6.30
C CYS A 122 11.89 -2.84 -6.86
N ASP A 123 12.91 -1.99 -6.72
CA ASP A 123 12.93 -0.62 -7.24
C ASP A 123 12.72 -0.60 -8.74
N ARG A 124 13.44 -1.46 -9.48
CA ARG A 124 13.27 -1.58 -10.94
C ARG A 124 11.86 -2.01 -11.33
N TRP A 125 11.28 -2.96 -10.59
CA TRP A 125 9.92 -3.40 -10.86
C TRP A 125 8.90 -2.28 -10.62
N LEU A 126 9.09 -1.49 -9.57
CA LEU A 126 8.23 -0.34 -9.26
C LEU A 126 8.37 0.77 -10.30
N ASP A 127 9.60 1.07 -10.75
CA ASP A 127 9.84 2.01 -11.84
C ASP A 127 9.13 1.59 -13.14
N GLU A 128 9.22 0.30 -13.50
CA GLU A 128 8.50 -0.26 -14.64
C GLU A 128 6.97 -0.15 -14.44
N ALA A 129 6.46 -0.52 -13.26
CA ALA A 129 5.04 -0.43 -12.95
C ALA A 129 4.51 1.01 -13.09
N MET A 130 5.22 1.98 -12.51
CA MET A 130 4.86 3.41 -12.58
C MET A 130 4.91 3.95 -14.01
N GLN A 131 5.85 3.52 -14.84
CA GLN A 131 5.90 3.89 -16.27
C GLN A 131 4.63 3.49 -17.03
N TRP A 132 3.99 2.39 -16.61
CA TRP A 132 2.74 1.90 -17.18
C TRP A 132 1.50 2.39 -16.42
N GLY A 133 1.66 3.29 -15.45
CA GLY A 133 0.56 3.87 -14.68
C GLY A 133 0.05 3.00 -13.53
N PHE A 134 0.78 1.95 -13.14
CA PHE A 134 0.48 1.16 -11.96
C PHE A 134 1.23 1.73 -10.75
N ASP A 135 0.49 2.22 -9.75
CA ASP A 135 1.06 2.79 -8.52
C ASP A 135 0.65 1.99 -7.27
N PRO A 136 1.48 1.05 -6.82
CA PRO A 136 1.20 0.22 -5.65
C PRO A 136 1.61 0.85 -4.29
N LEU A 137 2.17 2.07 -4.24
CA LEU A 137 2.75 2.65 -3.01
C LEU A 137 1.89 3.75 -2.34
#